data_AF-A0A7S1HE24-F1
#
_entry.id   AF-A0A7S1HE24-F1
#
_cell.length_a   1.000
_cell.length_b   1.000
_cell.length_c   1.000
_cell.angle_alpha   90.00
_cell.angle_beta   90.00
_cell.angle_gamma   90.00
#
_symmetry.space_group_name_H-M   'P 1'
#
loop_
_entity.id
_entity.type
_entity.pdbx_description
1 polymer ?
#
loop_
_entity_poly.entity_id
_entity_poly.type
_entity_poly.pdbx_seq_one_letter_code
_entity_poly.pdbx_strand_id
1 'polypeptide(L)'
;YIGVFDAFSAVLEGVAGLGEGPRVAWDDLRDAPADVRTQPNKILAHDTLPLTVSVHEDGSLRLLDLRSRSNVLSMQAHNGPATSVSVHPSGLQMLSGGVDGFVRTWDIRQQSMLFESHMHGGKLGEGCAAVSFHPTAPMLASGGADGRVNVLSMVPR
;
A
#
# COMPACT_ATOMS: atom_id res chain seq x y z
N TYR A 1 13.94 -23.11 11.89
CA TYR A 1 13.01 -22.34 11.06
C TYR A 1 11.61 -22.82 11.39
N ILE A 2 11.04 -22.26 12.45
CA ILE A 2 9.73 -22.64 12.98
C ILE A 2 8.66 -21.87 12.21
N GLY A 3 7.61 -22.57 11.80
CA GLY A 3 6.53 -22.06 10.97
C GLY A 3 5.74 -20.96 11.64
N VAL A 4 5.39 -19.95 10.86
CA VAL A 4 4.38 -18.94 11.22
C VAL A 4 3.08 -19.35 10.52
N PHE A 5 2.47 -20.41 11.05
CA PHE A 5 1.10 -20.84 10.75
C PHE A 5 0.42 -21.21 12.08
N ASP A 6 0.56 -20.36 13.10
CA ASP A 6 -0.27 -20.46 14.31
C ASP A 6 -0.17 -19.17 15.12
N ALA A 7 -1.02 -18.18 14.81
CA ALA A 7 -1.25 -17.02 15.68
C ALA A 7 -2.55 -16.25 15.39
N PHE A 8 -3.30 -16.57 14.32
CA PHE A 8 -4.56 -15.88 14.02
C PHE A 8 -5.82 -16.56 14.59
N SER A 9 -5.72 -17.77 15.16
CA SER A 9 -6.91 -18.49 15.68
C SER A 9 -7.38 -18.05 17.06
N ALA A 10 -6.61 -17.28 17.84
CA ALA A 10 -6.90 -17.11 19.27
C ALA A 10 -7.55 -15.78 19.67
N VAL A 11 -7.82 -14.86 18.75
CA VAL A 11 -8.45 -13.55 19.09
C VAL A 11 -9.97 -13.53 18.78
N LEU A 12 -10.51 -14.60 18.18
CA LEU A 12 -11.93 -14.68 17.82
C LEU A 12 -12.79 -15.58 18.72
N GLU A 13 -12.24 -16.20 19.78
CA GLU A 13 -13.04 -17.06 20.68
C GLU A 13 -14.02 -16.29 21.58
N GLY A 14 -13.99 -14.96 21.58
CA GLY A 14 -14.92 -14.12 22.35
C GLY A 14 -16.19 -13.67 21.61
N VAL A 15 -16.31 -13.89 20.30
CA VAL A 15 -17.44 -13.41 19.49
C VAL A 15 -18.15 -14.59 18.81
N ALA A 16 -18.60 -15.54 19.64
CA ALA A 16 -19.43 -16.66 19.23
C ALA A 16 -20.80 -16.17 18.72
N GLY A 17 -20.90 -15.84 17.44
CA GLY A 17 -22.16 -15.42 16.82
C GLY A 17 -22.06 -14.88 15.39
N LEU A 18 -20.87 -14.48 14.95
CA LEU A 18 -20.61 -14.18 13.55
C LEU A 18 -19.74 -15.31 13.01
N GLY A 19 -20.36 -16.34 12.42
CA GLY A 19 -19.61 -17.34 11.65
C GLY A 19 -18.68 -16.61 10.68
N GLU A 20 -17.45 -17.13 10.48
CA GLU A 20 -16.48 -16.48 9.59
C GLU A 20 -17.18 -16.16 8.27
N GLY A 21 -17.42 -14.86 8.05
CA GLY A 21 -17.94 -14.38 6.78
C GLY A 21 -17.03 -14.93 5.68
N PRO A 22 -17.53 -15.17 4.46
CA PRO A 22 -16.79 -15.89 3.44
C PRO A 22 -15.37 -15.35 3.33
N ARG A 23 -14.37 -16.16 3.72
CA ARG A 23 -12.97 -15.84 3.53
C ARG A 23 -12.76 -15.84 2.04
N VAL A 24 -12.53 -14.66 1.49
CA VAL A 24 -12.19 -14.61 0.09
C VAL A 24 -10.76 -14.12 -0.07
N ALA A 25 -9.92 -15.03 -0.53
CA ALA A 25 -8.60 -14.67 -1.00
C ALA A 25 -8.77 -14.11 -2.41
N TRP A 26 -8.29 -12.91 -2.64
CA TRP A 26 -8.44 -12.23 -3.91
C TRP A 26 -7.07 -12.13 -4.53
N ASP A 27 -6.92 -12.76 -5.68
CA ASP A 27 -5.82 -12.51 -6.58
C ASP A 27 -6.35 -12.93 -7.96
N ASP A 28 -6.27 -12.05 -8.96
CA ASP A 28 -6.41 -12.46 -10.37
C ASP A 28 -5.35 -13.52 -10.76
N LEU A 29 -4.44 -13.80 -9.82
CA LEU A 29 -3.33 -14.73 -9.89
C LEU A 29 -3.50 -15.99 -9.04
N ARG A 30 -4.70 -16.26 -8.49
CA ARG A 30 -4.96 -17.53 -7.78
C ARG A 30 -4.59 -18.74 -8.63
N ASP A 31 -4.89 -18.65 -9.92
CA ASP A 31 -4.58 -19.65 -10.95
C ASP A 31 -3.37 -19.25 -11.82
N ALA A 32 -2.78 -18.07 -11.58
CA ALA A 32 -1.53 -17.72 -12.25
C ALA A 32 -0.38 -18.51 -11.62
N PRO A 33 0.65 -18.81 -12.42
CA PRO A 33 1.82 -19.50 -11.89
C PRO A 33 2.46 -18.69 -10.74
N ALA A 34 3.06 -19.42 -9.80
CA ALA A 34 3.49 -18.88 -8.50
C ALA A 34 4.55 -17.76 -8.63
N ASP A 35 5.19 -17.65 -9.79
CA ASP A 35 6.13 -16.59 -10.17
C ASP A 35 5.48 -15.22 -10.42
N VAL A 36 4.17 -15.19 -10.70
CA VAL A 36 3.40 -13.93 -10.85
C VAL A 36 2.82 -13.46 -9.52
N ARG A 37 2.67 -14.36 -8.54
CA ARG A 37 2.13 -14.05 -7.21
C ARG A 37 3.20 -13.36 -6.38
N THR A 38 2.90 -12.14 -5.94
CA THR A 38 3.88 -11.31 -5.22
C THR A 38 3.40 -11.04 -3.81
N GLN A 39 4.35 -10.89 -2.89
CA GLN A 39 4.04 -10.66 -1.49
C GLN A 39 3.50 -9.24 -1.32
N PRO A 40 2.30 -9.07 -0.72
CA PRO A 40 1.84 -7.75 -0.33
C PRO A 40 2.65 -7.28 0.90
N ASN A 41 3.24 -6.10 0.79
CA ASN A 41 3.98 -5.45 1.87
C ASN A 41 3.07 -4.60 2.75
N LYS A 42 2.08 -3.92 2.15
CA LYS A 42 1.09 -3.13 2.88
C LYS A 42 -0.26 -3.14 2.17
N ILE A 43 -1.34 -3.13 2.95
CA ILE A 43 -2.71 -3.04 2.48
C ILE A 43 -3.47 -1.93 3.21
N LEU A 44 -4.44 -1.32 2.54
CA LEU A 44 -5.31 -0.28 3.09
C LEU A 44 -6.72 -0.46 2.53
N ALA A 45 -7.74 -0.34 3.38
CA ALA A 45 -9.09 -0.11 2.90
C ALA A 45 -9.24 1.37 2.54
N HIS A 46 -9.92 1.65 1.44
CA HIS A 46 -10.31 3.01 1.11
C HIS A 46 -11.47 3.44 2.02
N ASP A 47 -11.42 4.65 2.58
CA ASP A 47 -12.37 5.08 3.63
C ASP A 47 -13.83 5.18 3.15
N THR A 48 -14.05 5.67 1.91
CA THR A 48 -15.40 5.91 1.38
C THR A 48 -15.82 5.01 0.22
N LEU A 49 -14.88 4.58 -0.62
CA LEU A 49 -15.12 3.70 -1.76
C LEU A 49 -14.93 2.23 -1.35
N PRO A 50 -15.64 1.28 -1.97
CA PRO A 50 -15.46 -0.15 -1.74
C PRO A 50 -14.17 -0.65 -2.40
N LEU A 51 -13.05 0.03 -2.17
CA LEU A 51 -11.75 -0.26 -2.75
C LEU A 51 -10.77 -0.68 -1.67
N THR A 52 -9.86 -1.60 -2.01
CA THR A 52 -8.68 -1.90 -1.21
C THR A 52 -7.45 -1.59 -2.04
N VAL A 53 -6.48 -0.92 -1.42
CA VAL A 53 -5.17 -0.61 -2.00
C VAL A 53 -4.16 -1.58 -1.42
N SER A 54 -3.25 -2.08 -2.25
CA SER A 54 -2.13 -2.90 -1.81
C SER A 54 -0.86 -2.50 -2.55
N VAL A 55 0.28 -2.60 -1.86
CA VAL A 55 1.60 -2.46 -2.44
C VAL A 55 2.41 -3.72 -2.18
N HIS A 56 3.25 -4.09 -3.14
CA HIS A 56 3.84 -5.42 -3.24
C HIS A 56 5.36 -5.38 -3.40
N GLU A 57 5.98 -6.54 -3.17
CA GLU A 57 7.42 -6.75 -3.27
C GLU A 57 7.98 -6.57 -4.68
N ASP A 58 7.15 -6.75 -5.71
CA ASP A 58 7.51 -6.45 -7.11
C ASP A 58 7.51 -4.96 -7.44
N GLY A 59 7.17 -4.10 -6.47
CA GLY A 59 7.03 -2.65 -6.68
C GLY A 59 5.68 -2.25 -7.25
N SER A 60 4.73 -3.18 -7.41
CA SER A 60 3.40 -2.88 -7.92
C SER A 60 2.50 -2.27 -6.84
N LEU A 61 1.64 -1.35 -7.28
CA LEU A 61 0.49 -0.87 -6.54
C LEU A 61 -0.76 -1.43 -7.22
N ARG A 62 -1.66 -2.02 -6.42
CA ARG A 62 -2.86 -2.68 -6.91
C ARG A 62 -4.11 -2.15 -6.20
N LEU A 63 -5.17 -1.90 -6.97
CA LEU A 63 -6.50 -1.57 -6.48
C LEU A 63 -7.47 -2.73 -6.73
N LEU A 64 -8.18 -3.11 -5.68
CA LEU A 64 -9.22 -4.13 -5.70
C LEU A 64 -10.57 -3.48 -5.47
N ASP A 65 -11.54 -3.73 -6.34
CA ASP A 65 -12.94 -3.39 -6.07
C ASP A 65 -13.61 -4.54 -5.32
N LEU A 66 -14.11 -4.25 -4.11
CA LEU A 66 -14.75 -5.22 -3.22
C LEU A 66 -16.15 -5.62 -3.69
N ARG A 67 -16.79 -4.84 -4.57
CA ARG A 67 -18.10 -5.16 -5.14
C ARG A 67 -17.97 -6.18 -6.26
N SER A 68 -17.14 -5.87 -7.26
CA SER A 68 -16.86 -6.78 -8.38
C SER A 68 -15.92 -7.91 -7.98
N ARG A 69 -15.18 -7.71 -6.88
CA ARG A 69 -14.20 -8.65 -6.34
C ARG A 69 -13.05 -8.94 -7.32
N SER A 70 -12.66 -7.92 -8.07
CA SER A 70 -11.66 -8.00 -9.13
C SER A 70 -10.60 -6.93 -8.96
N ASN A 71 -9.38 -7.22 -9.44
CA ASN A 71 -8.39 -6.17 -9.57
C ASN A 71 -8.87 -5.18 -10.64
N VAL A 72 -8.93 -3.90 -10.30
CA VAL A 72 -9.34 -2.83 -11.22
C VAL A 72 -8.16 -1.95 -11.64
N LEU A 73 -7.02 -2.09 -10.97
CA LEU A 73 -5.78 -1.44 -11.32
C LEU A 73 -4.59 -2.27 -10.82
N SER A 74 -3.60 -2.45 -11.69
CA SER A 74 -2.27 -2.93 -11.33
C SER A 74 -1.24 -2.10 -12.08
N MET A 75 -0.36 -1.44 -11.35
CA MET A 75 0.62 -0.52 -11.94
C MET A 75 1.98 -0.62 -11.26
N GLN A 76 3.05 -0.44 -12.03
CA GLN A 76 4.40 -0.37 -11.48
C GLN A 76 4.59 0.97 -10.77
N ALA A 77 4.61 0.95 -9.44
CA ALA A 77 4.73 2.16 -8.64
C ALA A 77 6.18 2.48 -8.26
N HIS A 78 7.01 1.47 -8.03
CA HIS A 78 8.40 1.65 -7.61
C HIS A 78 9.35 0.74 -8.38
N ASN A 79 10.61 1.15 -8.53
CA ASN A 79 11.66 0.31 -9.10
C ASN A 79 12.29 -0.55 -8.01
N GLY A 80 11.61 -1.66 -7.68
CA GLY A 80 11.86 -2.48 -6.50
C GLY A 80 10.70 -2.42 -5.51
N PRO A 81 10.82 -3.08 -4.33
CA PRO A 81 9.70 -3.25 -3.42
C PRO A 81 9.02 -1.94 -3.03
N ALA A 82 7.70 -1.92 -3.18
CA ALA A 82 6.87 -0.85 -2.66
C ALA A 82 6.55 -1.20 -1.20
N THR A 83 6.96 -0.33 -0.28
CA THR A 83 7.03 -0.64 1.15
C THR A 83 5.87 -0.05 1.92
N SER A 84 5.34 1.09 1.47
CA SER A 84 4.26 1.77 2.15
C SER A 84 3.36 2.52 1.17
N VAL A 85 2.09 2.62 1.56
CA VAL A 85 1.06 3.41 0.89
C VAL A 85 0.24 4.16 1.94
N SER A 86 -0.40 5.26 1.55
CA SER A 86 -1.39 6.04 2.30
C SER A 86 -2.42 6.61 1.32
N VAL A 87 -3.69 6.65 1.71
CA VAL A 87 -4.75 7.34 0.95
C VAL A 87 -4.92 8.75 1.51
N HIS A 88 -5.10 9.74 0.64
CA HIS A 88 -5.39 11.10 1.07
C HIS A 88 -6.83 11.15 1.64
N PRO A 89 -7.12 11.96 2.68
CA PRO A 89 -8.45 12.04 3.29
C PRO A 89 -9.59 12.39 2.31
N SER A 90 -9.29 13.03 1.18
CA SER A 90 -10.27 13.27 0.11
C SER A 90 -10.68 12.01 -0.66
N GLY A 91 -9.93 10.91 -0.53
CA GLY A 91 -10.16 9.65 -1.25
C GLY A 91 -9.83 9.70 -2.75
N LEU A 92 -9.19 10.76 -3.24
CA LEU A 92 -8.88 10.91 -4.68
C LEU A 92 -7.42 10.66 -5.01
N GLN A 93 -6.55 10.71 -4.00
CA GLN A 93 -5.10 10.62 -4.16
C GLN A 93 -4.51 9.54 -3.25
N MET A 94 -3.39 8.98 -3.69
CA MET A 94 -2.59 8.04 -2.90
C MET A 94 -1.15 8.50 -2.86
N LEU A 95 -0.46 8.14 -1.79
CA LEU A 95 0.97 8.34 -1.59
C LEU A 95 1.61 6.98 -1.44
N SER A 96 2.67 6.70 -2.19
CA SER A 96 3.46 5.48 -2.05
C SER A 96 4.92 5.80 -1.80
N GLY A 97 5.58 4.89 -1.09
CA GLY A 97 7.02 4.87 -0.88
C GLY A 97 7.57 3.48 -1.17
N GLY A 98 8.83 3.42 -1.61
CA GLY A 98 9.50 2.17 -1.92
C GLY A 98 11.00 2.18 -1.65
N VAL A 99 11.60 1.02 -1.87
CA VAL A 99 13.05 0.78 -1.68
C VAL A 99 13.90 1.64 -2.61
N ASP A 100 13.36 2.10 -3.74
CA ASP A 100 14.04 3.03 -4.64
C ASP A 100 14.29 4.42 -4.02
N GLY A 101 13.79 4.68 -2.80
CA GLY A 101 14.00 5.94 -2.08
C GLY A 101 13.06 7.07 -2.53
N PHE A 102 12.22 6.79 -3.52
CA PHE A 102 11.24 7.74 -4.04
C PHE A 102 9.95 7.68 -3.26
N VAL A 103 9.30 8.83 -3.20
CA VAL A 103 7.93 9.00 -2.74
C VAL A 103 7.12 9.52 -3.93
N ARG A 104 5.98 8.87 -4.20
CA ARG A 104 5.14 9.17 -5.37
C ARG A 104 3.70 9.42 -4.94
N THR A 105 3.09 10.42 -5.57
CA THR A 105 1.66 10.70 -5.41
C THR A 105 0.91 10.31 -6.67
N TRP A 106 -0.26 9.71 -6.52
CA TRP A 106 -1.08 9.13 -7.59
C TRP A 106 -2.49 9.69 -7.55
N ASP A 107 -3.09 9.91 -8.72
CA ASP A 107 -4.54 10.14 -8.84
C ASP A 107 -5.23 8.81 -9.10
N ILE A 108 -6.19 8.44 -8.24
CA ILE A 108 -6.91 7.16 -8.33
C ILE A 108 -7.81 7.10 -9.57
N ARG A 109 -8.42 8.23 -9.95
CA ARG A 109 -9.40 8.28 -11.05
C ARG A 109 -8.71 8.31 -12.40
N GLN A 110 -7.61 9.06 -12.49
CA GLN A 110 -6.83 9.18 -13.73
C GLN A 110 -5.81 8.05 -13.88
N GLN A 111 -5.59 7.25 -12.83
CA GLN A 111 -4.61 6.15 -12.81
C GLN A 111 -3.20 6.62 -13.22
N SER A 112 -2.85 7.83 -12.81
CA SER A 112 -1.64 8.52 -13.23
C SER A 112 -0.82 9.01 -12.05
N MET A 113 0.50 9.10 -12.25
CA MET A 113 1.40 9.72 -11.29
C MET A 113 1.26 11.24 -11.37
N LEU A 114 1.00 11.87 -10.23
CA LEU A 114 0.92 13.32 -10.10
C LEU A 114 2.28 13.94 -9.74
N PHE A 115 3.04 13.25 -8.91
CA PHE A 115 4.29 13.76 -8.35
C PHE A 115 5.23 12.63 -7.98
N GLU A 116 6.52 12.88 -8.15
CA GLU A 116 7.61 12.01 -7.72
C GLU A 116 8.72 12.86 -7.10
N SER A 117 9.28 12.41 -5.98
CA SER A 117 10.47 13.01 -5.40
C SER A 117 11.36 11.97 -4.74
N HIS A 118 12.67 12.08 -4.96
CA HIS A 118 13.67 11.30 -4.24
C HIS A 118 13.87 11.91 -2.86
N MET A 119 13.31 11.26 -1.84
CA MET A 119 13.26 11.80 -0.48
C MET A 119 14.17 11.06 0.49
N HIS A 120 14.50 9.80 0.21
CA HIS A 120 15.31 8.97 1.10
C HIS A 120 16.47 8.32 0.37
N GLY A 121 17.66 8.43 0.97
CA GLY A 121 18.84 7.70 0.48
C GLY A 121 18.72 6.21 0.77
N GLY A 122 19.00 5.37 -0.22
CA GLY A 122 19.03 3.92 -0.03
C GLY A 122 20.15 3.50 0.93
N LYS A 123 19.85 2.59 1.87
CA LYS A 123 20.84 1.99 2.78
C LYS A 123 20.52 0.50 2.96
N LEU A 124 21.51 -0.36 2.71
CA LEU A 124 21.39 -1.83 2.84
C LEU A 124 20.23 -2.45 2.03
N GLY A 125 19.85 -1.85 0.90
CA GLY A 125 18.72 -2.33 0.10
C GLY A 125 17.35 -1.90 0.63
N GLU A 126 17.31 -0.96 1.58
CA GLU A 126 16.10 -0.29 2.02
C GLU A 126 16.10 1.18 1.58
N GLY A 127 14.92 1.76 1.37
CA GLY A 127 14.75 3.14 0.92
C GLY A 127 13.73 3.89 1.79
N CYS A 128 12.64 4.31 1.18
CA CYS A 128 11.48 4.81 1.93
C CYS A 128 10.80 3.64 2.65
N ALA A 129 10.55 3.79 3.95
CA ALA A 129 9.95 2.75 4.80
C ALA A 129 8.50 3.07 5.18
N ALA A 130 8.17 4.36 5.30
CA ALA A 130 6.85 4.79 5.70
C ALA A 130 6.46 6.08 4.97
N VAL A 131 5.17 6.17 4.62
CA VAL A 131 4.54 7.38 4.09
C VAL A 131 3.19 7.60 4.75
N SER A 132 2.80 8.86 4.94
CA SER A 132 1.52 9.22 5.52
C SER A 132 1.05 10.59 5.02
N PHE A 133 -0.22 10.68 4.65
CA PHE A 133 -0.89 11.98 4.52
C PHE A 133 -1.32 12.47 5.89
N HIS A 134 -1.22 13.79 6.11
CA HIS A 134 -1.85 14.41 7.25
C HIS A 134 -3.39 14.36 7.08
N PRO A 135 -4.16 14.08 8.14
CA PRO A 135 -5.62 13.90 8.03
C PRO A 135 -6.39 15.19 7.66
N THR A 136 -5.83 16.37 7.93
CA THR A 136 -6.56 17.65 7.75
C THR A 136 -5.75 18.78 7.12
N ALA A 137 -4.44 18.63 7.02
CA ALA A 137 -3.53 19.69 6.59
C ALA A 137 -2.96 19.25 5.23
N PRO A 138 -2.63 20.19 4.34
CA PRO A 138 -2.09 19.88 3.02
C PRO A 138 -0.61 19.48 3.15
N MET A 139 -0.36 18.41 3.88
CA MET A 139 0.97 17.95 4.27
C MET A 139 1.07 16.44 4.12
N LEU A 140 2.27 15.99 3.77
CA LEU A 140 2.65 14.59 3.79
C LEU A 140 3.96 14.42 4.54
N ALA A 141 4.14 13.23 5.09
CA ALA A 141 5.36 12.83 5.77
C ALA A 141 5.88 11.52 5.18
N SER A 142 7.20 11.39 5.14
CA SER A 142 7.88 10.14 4.80
C SER A 142 9.06 9.90 5.71
N GLY A 143 9.34 8.63 5.98
CA GLY A 143 10.50 8.18 6.76
C GLY A 143 11.21 7.05 6.02
N GLY A 144 12.54 7.00 6.12
CA GLY A 144 13.35 6.03 5.38
C GLY A 144 14.58 5.52 6.11
N ALA A 145 15.26 4.56 5.49
CA ALA A 145 16.43 3.86 6.03
C ALA A 145 17.67 4.74 6.21
N ASP A 146 17.67 5.94 5.60
CA ASP A 146 18.66 6.98 5.84
C ASP A 146 18.53 7.66 7.22
N GLY A 147 17.53 7.26 8.02
CA GLY A 147 17.28 7.81 9.35
C GLY A 147 16.68 9.20 9.32
N ARG A 148 16.16 9.64 8.17
CA ARG A 148 15.52 10.94 8.00
C ARG A 148 14.00 10.82 7.99
N VAL A 149 13.35 11.88 8.48
CA VAL A 149 11.93 12.13 8.27
C VAL A 149 11.81 13.41 7.46
N ASN A 150 11.08 13.34 6.36
CA ASN A 150 10.79 14.48 5.51
C ASN A 150 9.32 14.84 5.66
N VAL A 151 9.03 16.14 5.69
CA VAL A 151 7.67 16.68 5.75
C VAL A 151 7.52 17.71 4.64
N LEU A 152 6.55 17.51 3.76
CA LEU A 152 6.28 18.38 2.61
C LEU A 152 4.94 19.10 2.75
N SER A 153 4.92 20.37 2.35
CA SER A 153 3.69 21.12 2.10
C SER A 153 3.26 20.89 0.66
N MET A 154 1.99 20.54 0.46
CA MET A 154 1.35 20.38 -0.86
C MET A 154 0.85 21.72 -1.42
N VAL A 155 0.95 22.80 -0.64
CA VAL A 155 0.66 24.16 -1.10
C VAL A 155 1.95 24.77 -1.66
N PRO A 156 1.97 25.23 -2.93
CA PRO A 156 3.09 25.99 -3.49
C PRO A 156 3.36 27.25 -2.66
N ARG A 157 4.63 27.61 -2.50
CA ARG A 157 5.03 28.89 -1.90
C ARG A 157 4.98 30.02 -2.92
#